data_AF-A0A7C2YFC3-F1
#
_entry.id   AF-A0A7C2YFC3-F1
#
_cell.length_a   1.000
_cell.length_b   1.000
_cell.length_c   1.000
_cell.angle_alpha   90.00
_cell.angle_beta   90.00
_cell.angle_gamma   90.00
#
_symmetry.space_group_name_H-M   'P 1'
#
loop_
_entity.id
_entity.type
_entity.pdbx_description
1 polymer ?
#
loop_
_entity_poly.entity_id
_entity_poly.type
_entity_poly.pdbx_seq_one_letter_code
_entity_poly.pdbx_strand_id
1 'polypeptide(L)'
;MDQVLGYFFRQNLWANLQLIDFCRGLSHEQLDFAVPGTMGSLRGILVHILGAEARYVSVLRGSPPERALDERTPWPGFDALAEAARSSGEALIVLASEDLAARQVERRLPDRAFRVPAMTVLVQAFQHGTDHRSQAQTIITQLGLQPPALDVWAYARAVGDFVEL
;
A
#
# COMPACT_ATOMS: atom_id res chain seq x y z
N MET A 1 21.19 2.90 -7.79
CA MET A 1 19.71 2.80 -7.70
C MET A 1 19.33 1.36 -7.94
N ASP A 2 18.74 0.70 -6.96
CA ASP A 2 18.24 -0.66 -7.13
C ASP A 2 17.02 -0.61 -8.06
N GLN A 3 17.19 -1.10 -9.29
CA GLN A 3 16.14 -1.06 -10.31
C GLN A 3 14.94 -1.94 -9.94
N VAL A 4 15.17 -3.03 -9.20
CA VAL A 4 14.14 -3.98 -8.80
C VAL A 4 13.28 -3.39 -7.68
N LEU A 5 13.90 -2.81 -6.65
CA LEU A 5 13.15 -2.14 -5.59
C LEU A 5 12.33 -0.96 -6.13
N GLY A 6 12.94 -0.13 -6.98
CA GLY A 6 12.21 0.96 -7.63
C GLY A 6 11.00 0.46 -8.43
N TYR A 7 11.13 -0.69 -9.11
CA TYR A 7 10.03 -1.31 -9.86
C TYR A 7 8.93 -1.84 -8.93
N PHE A 8 9.28 -2.49 -7.81
CA PHE A 8 8.31 -2.92 -6.80
C PHE A 8 7.46 -1.77 -6.26
N PHE A 9 8.07 -0.62 -5.93
CA PHE A 9 7.30 0.49 -5.37
C PHE A 9 6.48 1.26 -6.39
N ARG A 10 6.92 1.34 -7.66
CA ARG A 10 6.06 1.86 -8.74
C ARG A 10 4.83 0.98 -8.95
N GLN A 11 5.01 -0.35 -8.97
CA GLN A 11 3.90 -1.29 -9.05
C GLN A 11 3.00 -1.21 -7.81
N ASN A 12 3.56 -1.07 -6.60
CA ASN A 12 2.80 -0.96 -5.37
C ASN A 12 1.89 0.29 -5.36
N LEU A 13 2.43 1.44 -5.75
CA LEU A 13 1.66 2.68 -5.92
C LEU A 13 0.53 2.48 -6.94
N TRP A 14 0.85 1.93 -8.11
CA TRP A 14 -0.14 1.64 -9.14
C TRP A 14 -1.25 0.72 -8.62
N ALA A 15 -0.90 -0.38 -7.94
CA ALA A 15 -1.86 -1.34 -7.42
C ALA A 15 -2.79 -0.73 -6.35
N ASN A 16 -2.27 0.15 -5.48
CA ASN A 16 -3.09 0.90 -4.54
C ASN A 16 -4.09 1.80 -5.27
N LEU A 17 -3.66 2.55 -6.28
CA LEU A 17 -4.54 3.41 -7.07
C LEU A 17 -5.60 2.62 -7.82
N GLN A 18 -5.24 1.49 -8.45
CA GLN A 18 -6.21 0.61 -9.13
C GLN A 18 -7.26 0.04 -8.18
N LEU A 19 -6.87 -0.37 -6.98
CA LEU A 19 -7.82 -0.86 -5.98
C LEU A 19 -8.74 0.25 -5.47
N ILE A 20 -8.21 1.45 -5.22
CA ILE A 20 -8.99 2.63 -4.86
C ILE A 20 -10.03 2.93 -5.94
N ASP A 21 -9.61 2.98 -7.21
CA ASP A 21 -10.48 3.30 -8.34
C ASP A 21 -11.56 2.24 -8.56
N PHE A 22 -11.23 0.95 -8.40
CA PHE A 22 -12.24 -0.12 -8.40
C PHE A 22 -13.27 0.09 -7.28
N CYS A 23 -12.81 0.35 -6.05
CA CYS A 23 -13.68 0.54 -4.90
C CYS A 23 -14.58 1.78 -5.00
N ARG A 24 -14.22 2.81 -5.79
CA ARG A 24 -15.08 3.98 -6.04
C ARG A 24 -16.44 3.60 -6.63
N GLY A 25 -16.51 2.51 -7.39
CA GLY A 25 -17.74 2.04 -8.02
C GLY A 25 -18.66 1.20 -7.12
N LEU A 26 -18.23 0.89 -5.89
CA LEU A 26 -18.97 0.00 -4.98
C LEU A 26 -19.98 0.76 -4.12
N SER A 27 -21.05 0.08 -3.73
CA SER A 27 -22.00 0.60 -2.74
C SER A 27 -21.37 0.68 -1.35
N HIS A 28 -21.97 1.47 -0.45
CA HIS A 28 -21.54 1.51 0.96
C HIS A 28 -21.56 0.13 1.62
N GLU A 29 -22.63 -0.64 1.38
CA GLU A 29 -22.75 -2.01 1.91
C GLU A 29 -21.62 -2.92 1.41
N GLN A 30 -21.26 -2.84 0.13
CA GLN A 30 -20.15 -3.60 -0.43
C GLN A 30 -18.79 -3.16 0.14
N LEU A 31 -18.60 -1.87 0.36
CA LEU A 31 -17.37 -1.34 0.97
C LEU A 31 -17.19 -1.77 2.43
N ASP A 32 -18.31 -1.96 3.13
CA ASP A 32 -18.35 -2.32 4.55
C ASP A 32 -18.53 -3.84 4.77
N PHE A 33 -18.69 -4.62 3.69
CA PHE A 33 -18.69 -6.08 3.73
C PHE A 33 -17.32 -6.62 4.16
N ALA A 34 -17.34 -7.62 5.04
CA ALA A 34 -16.15 -8.26 5.60
C ALA A 34 -16.28 -9.78 5.56
N VAL A 35 -15.16 -10.45 5.27
CA VAL A 35 -15.09 -11.92 5.19
C VAL A 35 -14.26 -12.46 6.35
N PRO A 36 -14.73 -13.48 7.09
CA PRO A 36 -13.94 -14.12 8.14
C PRO A 36 -12.55 -14.55 7.63
N GLY A 37 -11.51 -14.22 8.40
CA GLY A 37 -10.12 -14.50 8.03
C GLY A 37 -9.42 -13.38 7.24
N THR A 38 -10.15 -12.33 6.84
CA THR A 38 -9.56 -11.08 6.34
C THR A 38 -9.42 -10.05 7.47
N MET A 39 -8.63 -9.00 7.26
CA MET A 39 -8.41 -7.95 8.26
C MET A 39 -9.71 -7.22 8.67
N GLY A 40 -10.70 -7.14 7.78
CA GLY A 40 -11.92 -6.38 8.00
C GLY A 40 -12.65 -6.10 6.69
N SER A 41 -13.21 -4.90 6.55
CA SER A 41 -13.89 -4.49 5.32
C SER A 41 -12.93 -3.91 4.28
N LEU A 42 -13.40 -3.76 3.03
CA LEU A 42 -12.64 -3.06 1.98
C LEU A 42 -12.27 -1.64 2.40
N ARG A 43 -13.22 -0.94 3.04
CA ARG A 43 -12.99 0.40 3.59
C ARG A 43 -11.83 0.40 4.60
N GLY A 44 -11.86 -0.54 5.54
CA GLY A 44 -10.82 -0.71 6.55
C GLY A 44 -9.46 -1.01 5.92
N ILE A 45 -9.42 -1.93 4.96
CA ILE A 45 -8.19 -2.32 4.27
C ILE A 45 -7.56 -1.14 3.52
N LEU A 46 -8.36 -0.34 2.79
CA LEU A 46 -7.85 0.83 2.06
C LEU A 46 -7.18 1.84 3.00
N VAL A 47 -7.85 2.21 4.09
CA VAL A 47 -7.27 3.15 5.07
C VAL A 47 -6.04 2.55 5.74
N HIS A 48 -6.08 1.25 6.06
CA HIS A 48 -4.98 0.57 6.74
C HIS A 48 -3.71 0.48 5.91
N ILE A 49 -3.80 0.11 4.63
CA ILE A 49 -2.63 0.04 3.74
C ILE A 49 -1.91 1.39 3.71
N LEU A 50 -2.67 2.47 3.47
CA LEU A 50 -2.11 3.81 3.32
C LEU A 50 -1.60 4.40 4.66
N GLY A 51 -2.31 4.15 5.76
CA GLY A 51 -1.84 4.50 7.11
C GLY A 51 -0.56 3.77 7.48
N ALA A 52 -0.45 2.48 7.11
CA ALA A 52 0.76 1.70 7.32
C ALA A 52 1.94 2.22 6.49
N GLU A 53 1.75 2.49 5.18
CA GLU A 53 2.79 3.09 4.34
C GLU A 53 3.27 4.44 4.88
N ALA A 54 2.36 5.32 5.32
CA ALA A 54 2.73 6.59 5.93
C ALA A 54 3.59 6.39 7.20
N ARG A 55 3.27 5.39 8.04
CA ARG A 55 4.11 5.03 9.19
C ARG A 55 5.47 4.50 8.78
N TYR A 56 5.56 3.66 7.75
CA TYR A 56 6.85 3.15 7.27
C TYR A 56 7.73 4.26 6.70
N VAL A 57 7.14 5.17 5.92
CA VAL A 57 7.82 6.40 5.45
C VAL A 57 8.30 7.22 6.65
N SER A 58 7.47 7.41 7.68
CA SER A 58 7.86 8.14 8.89
C SER A 58 9.07 7.52 9.60
N VAL A 59 9.09 6.19 9.75
CA VAL A 59 10.24 5.47 10.32
C VAL A 59 11.50 5.64 9.46
N LEU A 60 11.35 5.64 8.14
CA LEU A 60 12.45 5.72 7.18
C LEU A 60 12.93 7.15 6.90
N ARG A 61 12.12 8.18 7.09
CA ARG A 61 12.50 9.59 6.83
C ARG A 61 12.60 10.44 8.10
N GLY A 62 12.10 9.94 9.22
CA GLY A 62 11.93 10.70 10.46
C GLY A 62 10.72 11.62 10.46
N SER A 63 9.93 11.64 9.38
CA SER A 63 8.69 12.43 9.26
C SER A 63 7.68 11.74 8.32
N PRO A 64 6.38 11.87 8.59
CA PRO A 64 5.34 11.27 7.73
C PRO A 64 5.29 11.97 6.36
N PRO A 65 4.69 11.32 5.34
CA PRO A 65 4.38 11.98 4.08
C PRO A 65 3.36 13.12 4.29
N GLU A 66 3.32 14.09 3.36
CA GLU A 66 2.49 15.30 3.48
C GLU A 66 1.00 14.97 3.64
N ARG A 67 0.52 13.93 2.94
CA ARG A 67 -0.89 13.50 2.94
C ARG A 67 -1.10 12.21 3.74
N ALA A 68 -0.41 12.07 4.87
CA ALA A 68 -0.56 10.92 5.75
C ALA A 68 -1.99 10.82 6.32
N LEU A 69 -2.56 9.62 6.30
CA LEU A 69 -3.85 9.33 6.95
C LEU A 69 -3.66 8.92 8.40
N ASP A 70 -4.62 9.33 9.25
CA ASP A 70 -4.78 8.80 10.59
C ASP A 70 -5.91 7.76 10.59
N GLU A 71 -5.57 6.49 10.78
CA GLU A 71 -6.52 5.36 10.82
C GLU A 71 -7.60 5.49 11.91
N ARG A 72 -7.43 6.39 12.88
CA ARG A 72 -8.42 6.65 13.93
C ARG A 72 -9.48 7.65 13.51
N THR A 73 -9.29 8.32 12.38
CA THR A 73 -10.23 9.33 11.88
C THR A 73 -11.35 8.70 11.05
N PRO A 74 -12.50 9.36 10.91
CA PRO A 74 -13.58 8.90 10.04
C PRO A 74 -13.13 8.71 8.59
N TRP A 75 -13.94 7.98 7.82
CA TRP A 75 -13.68 7.72 6.40
C TRP A 75 -13.31 9.00 5.62
N PRO A 76 -12.10 9.08 5.04
CA PRO A 76 -11.59 10.33 4.46
C PRO A 76 -12.10 10.59 3.03
N GLY A 77 -12.75 9.62 2.39
CA GLY A 77 -13.16 9.70 0.99
C GLY A 77 -12.08 9.24 0.01
N PHE A 78 -12.49 8.86 -1.20
CA PHE A 78 -11.58 8.26 -2.18
C PHE A 78 -10.52 9.23 -2.73
N ASP A 79 -10.81 10.52 -2.81
CA ASP A 79 -9.84 11.51 -3.28
C ASP A 79 -8.69 11.65 -2.27
N ALA A 80 -9.00 11.73 -0.98
CA ALA A 80 -8.01 11.73 0.08
C ALA A 80 -7.20 10.42 0.13
N LEU A 81 -7.82 9.27 -0.13
CA LEU A 81 -7.09 8.01 -0.28
C LEU A 81 -6.11 8.05 -1.46
N ALA A 82 -6.53 8.56 -2.61
CA ALA A 82 -5.67 8.64 -3.80
C ALA A 82 -4.50 9.63 -3.58
N GLU A 83 -4.73 10.76 -2.90
CA GLU A 83 -3.68 11.69 -2.49
C GLU A 83 -2.68 11.05 -1.52
N ALA A 84 -3.19 10.36 -0.50
CA ALA A 84 -2.37 9.64 0.47
C ALA A 84 -1.52 8.55 -0.21
N ALA A 85 -2.12 7.77 -1.12
CA ALA A 85 -1.42 6.75 -1.89
C ALA A 85 -0.27 7.33 -2.72
N ARG A 86 -0.50 8.43 -3.44
CA ARG A 86 0.57 9.11 -4.21
C ARG A 86 1.66 9.62 -3.27
N SER A 87 1.29 10.28 -2.18
CA SER A 87 2.25 10.87 -1.24
C SER A 87 3.15 9.82 -0.58
N SER A 88 2.58 8.70 -0.11
CA SER A 88 3.36 7.60 0.47
C SER A 88 4.14 6.82 -0.60
N GLY A 89 3.51 6.53 -1.74
CA GLY A 89 4.10 5.76 -2.83
C GLY A 89 5.31 6.46 -3.45
N GLU A 90 5.22 7.74 -3.77
CA GLU A 90 6.34 8.54 -4.26
C GLU A 90 7.47 8.62 -3.25
N ALA A 91 7.15 8.73 -1.96
CA ALA A 91 8.14 8.71 -0.89
C ALA A 91 8.90 7.38 -0.84
N LEU A 92 8.18 6.25 -0.96
CA LEU A 92 8.77 4.91 -0.98
C LEU A 92 9.61 4.66 -2.25
N ILE A 93 9.20 5.17 -3.41
CA ILE A 93 9.97 5.08 -4.66
C ILE A 93 11.32 5.81 -4.50
N VAL A 94 11.32 7.00 -3.90
CA VAL A 94 12.57 7.73 -3.63
C VAL A 94 13.43 6.97 -2.62
N LEU A 95 12.85 6.47 -1.53
CA LEU A 95 13.58 5.66 -0.52
C LEU A 95 14.20 4.40 -1.14
N ALA A 96 13.53 3.77 -2.10
CA ALA A 96 14.04 2.61 -2.82
C ALA A 96 15.24 2.93 -3.74
N SER A 97 15.48 4.20 -4.04
CA SER A 97 16.65 4.63 -4.80
C SER A 97 17.88 4.93 -3.94
N GLU A 98 17.70 5.07 -2.62
CA GLU A 98 18.76 5.36 -1.65
C GLU A 98 19.62 4.12 -1.34
N ASP A 99 20.85 4.35 -0.90
CA ASP A 99 21.66 3.28 -0.30
C ASP A 99 21.30 3.10 1.17
N LEU A 100 20.58 2.01 1.45
CA LEU A 100 20.10 1.66 2.79
C LEU A 100 20.88 0.53 3.44
N ALA A 101 21.93 0.00 2.80
CA ALA A 101 22.56 -1.27 3.19
C ALA A 101 23.08 -1.28 4.64
N ALA A 102 23.73 -0.18 5.07
CA ALA A 102 24.26 -0.04 6.43
C ALA A 102 23.29 0.69 7.38
N ARG A 103 22.15 1.18 6.90
CA ARG A 103 21.27 2.07 7.67
C ARG A 103 20.42 1.27 8.65
N GLN A 104 20.50 1.66 9.93
CA GLN A 104 19.60 1.18 10.98
C GLN A 104 18.55 2.25 11.29
N VAL A 105 17.31 1.81 11.55
CA VAL A 105 16.22 2.68 12.00
C VAL A 105 15.66 2.17 13.32
N GLU A 106 15.20 3.09 14.15
CA GLU A 106 14.57 2.78 15.42
C GLU A 106 13.05 2.81 15.26
N ARG A 107 12.37 1.74 15.68
CA ARG A 107 10.91 1.72 15.84
C ARG A 107 10.56 1.67 17.31
N ARG A 108 9.60 2.51 17.68
CA ARG A 108 9.00 2.54 19.02
C ARG A 108 7.54 2.12 18.91
N LEU A 109 7.20 1.08 19.65
CA LEU A 109 5.85 0.62 19.91
C LEU A 109 5.48 1.03 21.34
N PRO A 110 4.19 0.99 21.75
CA PRO A 110 3.77 1.39 23.09
C PRO A 110 4.52 0.68 24.23
N ASP A 111 4.92 -0.59 24.01
CA ASP A 111 5.50 -1.48 25.01
C ASP A 111 7.00 -1.77 24.80
N ARG A 112 7.57 -1.43 23.63
CA ARG A 112 8.97 -1.76 23.31
C ARG A 112 9.57 -0.84 22.25
N ALA A 113 10.90 -0.73 22.25
CA ALA A 113 11.67 -0.09 21.20
C ALA A 113 12.72 -1.05 20.65
N PHE A 114 12.98 -1.01 19.35
CA PHE A 114 13.97 -1.86 18.70
C PHE A 114 14.62 -1.16 17.52
N ARG A 115 15.83 -1.60 17.17
CA ARG A 115 16.53 -1.19 15.93
C ARG A 115 16.47 -2.33 14.92
N VAL A 116 16.23 -1.96 13.67
CA VAL A 116 16.20 -2.88 12.53
C VAL A 116 16.87 -2.23 11.31
N PRO A 117 17.39 -3.03 10.36
CA PRO A 117 17.83 -2.50 9.08
C PRO A 117 16.72 -1.72 8.37
N ALA A 118 17.06 -0.58 7.78
CA ALA A 118 16.12 0.24 7.02
C ALA A 118 15.49 -0.54 5.87
N MET A 119 16.27 -1.42 5.21
CA MET A 119 15.77 -2.30 4.16
C MET A 119 14.62 -3.20 4.64
N THR A 120 14.62 -3.64 5.90
CA THR A 120 13.55 -4.47 6.46
C THR A 120 12.24 -3.69 6.50
N VAL A 121 12.29 -2.42 6.91
CA VAL A 121 11.11 -1.55 6.98
C VAL A 121 10.61 -1.21 5.58
N LEU A 122 11.53 -0.95 4.64
CA LEU A 122 11.16 -0.66 3.25
C LEU A 122 10.46 -1.87 2.61
N VAL A 123 11.10 -3.05 2.62
CA VAL A 123 10.52 -4.27 2.03
C VAL A 123 9.21 -4.66 2.72
N GLN A 124 9.10 -4.46 4.04
CA GLN A 124 7.85 -4.66 4.76
C GLN A 124 6.71 -3.81 4.20
N ALA A 125 6.94 -2.56 3.78
CA ALA A 125 5.89 -1.71 3.20
C ALA A 125 5.29 -2.34 1.94
N PHE A 126 6.13 -2.89 1.06
CA PHE A 126 5.70 -3.59 -0.15
C PHE A 126 4.96 -4.90 0.18
N GLN A 127 5.53 -5.74 1.04
CA GLN A 127 4.94 -7.03 1.40
C GLN A 127 3.58 -6.86 2.11
N HIS A 128 3.49 -5.90 3.03
CA HIS A 128 2.27 -5.59 3.77
C HIS A 128 1.14 -5.09 2.86
N GLY A 129 1.46 -4.20 1.91
CA GLY A 129 0.48 -3.76 0.90
C GLY A 129 -0.03 -4.94 0.06
N THR A 130 0.85 -5.84 -0.35
CA THR A 130 0.49 -7.01 -1.16
C THR A 130 -0.40 -7.99 -0.40
N ASP A 131 -0.07 -8.28 0.87
CA ASP A 131 -0.90 -9.14 1.73
C ASP A 131 -2.32 -8.61 1.87
N HIS A 132 -2.49 -7.33 2.24
CA HIS A 132 -3.83 -6.77 2.41
C HIS A 132 -4.60 -6.57 1.10
N ARG A 133 -3.93 -6.29 -0.02
CA ARG A 133 -4.58 -6.31 -1.35
C ARG A 133 -5.09 -7.70 -1.71
N SER A 134 -4.38 -8.77 -1.34
CA SER A 134 -4.88 -10.14 -1.53
C SER A 134 -6.15 -10.43 -0.71
N GLN A 135 -6.23 -9.89 0.51
CA GLN A 135 -7.44 -9.98 1.34
C GLN A 135 -8.59 -9.17 0.72
N ALA A 136 -8.32 -7.97 0.18
CA ALA A 136 -9.32 -7.20 -0.56
C ALA A 136 -9.85 -7.96 -1.78
N GLN A 137 -8.99 -8.62 -2.55
CA GLN A 137 -9.42 -9.46 -3.68
C GLN A 137 -10.29 -10.64 -3.22
N THR A 138 -9.98 -11.26 -2.07
CA THR A 138 -10.86 -12.27 -1.45
C THR A 138 -12.24 -11.69 -1.14
N ILE A 139 -12.32 -10.50 -0.54
CA ILE A 139 -13.61 -9.86 -0.24
C ILE A 139 -14.40 -9.55 -1.51
N ILE A 140 -13.74 -9.00 -2.54
CA ILE A 140 -14.37 -8.66 -3.82
C ILE A 140 -14.95 -9.91 -4.51
N THR A 141 -14.22 -11.02 -4.49
CA THR A 141 -14.71 -12.28 -5.09
C THR A 141 -15.87 -12.89 -4.29
N GLN A 142 -15.88 -12.76 -2.95
CA GLN A 142 -17.01 -13.18 -2.12
C GLN A 142 -18.28 -12.33 -2.34
N LEU A 143 -18.13 -11.09 -2.80
CA LEU A 143 -19.24 -10.25 -3.26
C LEU A 143 -19.76 -10.66 -4.67
N GLY A 144 -19.17 -11.67 -5.31
CA GLY A 144 -19.52 -12.11 -6.66
C GLY A 144 -18.97 -11.19 -7.77
N LEU A 145 -18.02 -10.31 -7.44
CA LEU A 145 -17.41 -9.37 -8.38
C LEU A 145 -16.06 -9.89 -8.88
N GLN A 146 -15.66 -9.44 -10.07
CA GLN A 146 -14.31 -9.69 -10.58
C GLN A 146 -13.35 -8.63 -10.05
N PRO A 147 -12.30 -9.01 -9.29
CA PRO A 147 -11.34 -8.04 -8.77
C PRO A 147 -10.45 -7.48 -9.89
N PRO A 148 -9.89 -6.26 -9.71
CA PRO A 148 -8.87 -5.77 -10.61
C PRO A 148 -7.63 -6.68 -10.56
N ALA A 149 -6.98 -6.86 -11.71
CA ALA A 149 -5.69 -7.54 -11.77
C ALA A 149 -4.62 -6.59 -11.22
N LEU A 150 -4.02 -6.95 -10.08
CA LEU A 150 -3.06 -6.10 -9.35
C LEU A 150 -1.64 -6.68 -9.35
N ASP A 151 -1.41 -7.79 -10.05
CA ASP A 151 -0.10 -8.42 -10.13
C ASP A 151 0.87 -7.64 -11.04
N VAL A 152 2.11 -8.11 -11.07
CA VAL A 152 3.19 -7.47 -11.82
C VAL A 152 3.01 -7.62 -13.34
N TRP A 153 2.34 -8.66 -13.83
CA TRP A 153 2.04 -8.81 -15.26
C TRP A 153 1.01 -7.78 -15.72
N ALA A 154 -0.02 -7.55 -14.90
CA ALA A 154 -1.01 -6.51 -15.12
C ALA A 154 -0.36 -5.11 -15.11
N TYR A 155 0.56 -4.87 -14.18
CA TYR A 155 1.34 -3.63 -14.16
C TYR A 155 2.19 -3.45 -15.43
N ALA A 156 2.92 -4.48 -15.86
CA ALA A 156 3.74 -4.44 -17.07
C ALA A 156 2.90 -4.12 -18.32
N ARG A 157 1.70 -4.70 -18.44
CA ARG A 157 0.73 -4.35 -19.50
C ARG A 157 0.29 -2.88 -19.40
N ALA A 158 -0.03 -2.40 -18.20
CA ALA A 158 -0.51 -1.05 -17.97
C ALA A 158 0.51 0.04 -18.34
N VAL A 159 1.81 -0.25 -18.18
CA VAL A 159 2.90 0.70 -18.53
C VAL A 159 3.49 0.49 -19.93
N GLY A 160 2.98 -0.49 -20.69
CA GLY A 160 3.43 -0.77 -22.06
C GLY A 160 4.69 -1.62 -22.18
N ASP A 161 5.11 -2.28 -21.11
CA ASP A 161 6.30 -3.16 -21.09
C ASP A 161 5.99 -4.58 -21.59
N PHE A 162 4.72 -4.93 -21.77
CA PHE A 162 4.29 -6.25 -22.25
C PHE A 162 4.05 -6.22 -23.76
N VAL A 163 4.93 -6.86 -24.53
CA VAL A 163 4.82 -6.98 -26.00
C VAL A 163 4.47 -8.43 -26.37
N GLU A 164 3.37 -8.61 -27.10
CA GLU A 164 3.01 -9.90 -27.69
C GLU A 164 3.85 -10.15 -28.97
N LEU A 165 4.32 -11.39 -29.14
CA LEU A 165 5.17 -11.81 -30.26
C LEU A 165 4.34 -12.36 -31.42
#